data_AF-A0A3Q4FXQ9-F1
#
_entry.id   AF-A0A3Q4FXQ9-F1
#
_cell.length_a   1.000
_cell.length_b   1.000
_cell.length_c   1.000
_cell.angle_alpha   90.00
_cell.angle_beta   90.00
_cell.angle_gamma   90.00
#
_symmetry.space_group_name_H-M   'P 1'
#
loop_
_entity.id
_entity.type
_entity.pdbx_description
1 polymer ?
#
loop_
_entity_poly.entity_id
_entity_poly.type
_entity_poly.pdbx_seq_one_letter_code
_entity_poly.pdbx_strand_id
1 'polypeptide(L)'
;MAGCPLTLTPSEIVVKFGDPILINCSTSATDVEGMGWEAPFGGTGFEHPPVVTWRVEKLEEWTPSPSCYATLVDGSQCTVSPLITVYKTPDFVSVSDMGHVPMVEGREYDLKCDVISVAPVQNLTVTWYRGNETVLTETFNESTAIPVNTSSTLKISTQRDYNGLTFRCEAELHLGPKGPKFLPNTSSPPYTAVI
;
A
#
# COMPACT_ATOMS: atom_id res chain seq x y z
N MET A 1 -33.30 -8.30 -12.59
CA MET A 1 -32.13 -9.16 -12.40
C MET A 1 -31.84 -9.21 -10.91
N ALA A 2 -32.03 -10.35 -10.27
CA ALA A 2 -31.67 -10.51 -8.86
C ALA A 2 -30.13 -10.54 -8.75
N GLY A 3 -29.57 -9.87 -7.74
CA GLY A 3 -28.12 -9.89 -7.50
C GLY A 3 -27.65 -11.26 -7.00
N CYS A 4 -26.34 -11.52 -7.11
CA CYS A 4 -25.75 -12.75 -6.60
C CYS A 4 -25.97 -12.87 -5.08
N PRO A 5 -26.53 -13.97 -4.54
CA PRO A 5 -26.89 -14.09 -3.13
C PRO A 5 -25.67 -14.41 -2.24
N LEU A 6 -24.52 -13.83 -2.52
CA LEU A 6 -23.27 -14.02 -1.78
C LEU A 6 -22.86 -12.76 -1.04
N THR A 7 -22.34 -12.94 0.16
CA THR A 7 -21.82 -11.88 1.02
C THR A 7 -20.36 -12.18 1.36
N LEU A 8 -19.48 -11.23 1.10
CA LEU A 8 -18.05 -11.34 1.44
C LEU A 8 -17.77 -10.65 2.78
N THR A 9 -17.04 -11.34 3.66
CA THR A 9 -16.61 -10.81 4.95
C THR A 9 -15.11 -11.06 5.16
N PRO A 10 -14.27 -10.02 5.05
CA PRO A 10 -14.57 -8.66 4.57
C PRO A 10 -14.74 -8.61 3.03
N SER A 11 -15.50 -7.63 2.53
CA SER A 11 -15.62 -7.35 1.09
C SER A 11 -14.50 -6.46 0.54
N GLU A 12 -13.83 -5.71 1.42
CA GLU A 12 -12.69 -4.86 1.12
C GLU A 12 -11.66 -4.98 2.26
N ILE A 13 -10.39 -5.19 1.91
CA ILE A 13 -9.32 -5.40 2.88
C ILE A 13 -7.98 -4.85 2.36
N VAL A 14 -7.20 -4.29 3.27
CA VAL A 14 -5.81 -3.91 3.05
C VAL A 14 -4.93 -4.87 3.85
N VAL A 15 -3.92 -5.46 3.21
CA VAL A 15 -3.06 -6.48 3.80
C VAL A 15 -1.61 -6.22 3.45
N LYS A 16 -0.70 -6.45 4.38
CA LYS A 16 0.74 -6.30 4.13
C LYS A 16 1.23 -7.49 3.31
N PHE A 17 2.14 -7.24 2.36
CA PHE A 17 2.78 -8.31 1.61
C PHE A 17 3.44 -9.33 2.55
N GLY A 18 3.11 -10.61 2.36
CA GLY A 18 3.57 -11.73 3.17
C GLY A 18 2.73 -12.05 4.40
N ASP A 19 1.77 -11.21 4.78
CA ASP A 19 0.87 -11.50 5.90
C ASP A 19 -0.25 -12.48 5.47
N PRO A 20 -0.83 -13.25 6.41
CA PRO A 20 -1.96 -14.13 6.11
C PRO A 20 -3.23 -13.32 5.83
N ILE A 21 -4.09 -13.88 4.96
CA ILE A 21 -5.40 -13.32 4.63
C ILE A 21 -6.49 -14.39 4.71
N LEU A 22 -7.67 -13.97 5.17
CA LEU A 22 -8.85 -14.81 5.28
C LEU A 22 -10.09 -14.00 4.87
N ILE A 23 -10.86 -14.52 3.91
CA ILE A 23 -12.13 -13.94 3.47
C ILE A 23 -13.20 -15.01 3.47
N ASN A 24 -14.28 -14.77 4.21
CA ASN A 24 -15.45 -15.64 4.19
C ASN A 24 -16.38 -15.22 3.06
N CYS A 25 -16.79 -16.18 2.25
CA CYS A 25 -17.94 -16.03 1.38
C CYS A 25 -19.10 -16.78 2.00
N SER A 26 -20.23 -16.10 2.20
CA SER A 26 -21.41 -16.68 2.83
C SER A 26 -22.68 -16.42 2.02
N THR A 27 -23.69 -17.25 2.21
CA THR A 27 -25.02 -17.08 1.66
C THR A 27 -26.09 -17.42 2.69
N SER A 28 -27.23 -16.73 2.61
CA SER A 28 -28.46 -17.08 3.34
C SER A 28 -29.54 -17.63 2.41
N ALA A 29 -29.24 -17.76 1.12
CA ALA A 29 -30.20 -18.23 0.13
C ALA A 29 -30.30 -19.76 0.17
N THR A 30 -31.51 -20.28 0.02
CA THR A 30 -31.81 -21.71 0.12
C THR A 30 -31.74 -22.44 -1.22
N ASP A 31 -31.60 -21.69 -2.32
CA ASP A 31 -31.52 -22.15 -3.69
C ASP A 31 -30.07 -22.24 -4.20
N VAL A 32 -29.08 -22.14 -3.32
CA VAL A 32 -27.66 -22.39 -3.64
C VAL A 32 -27.37 -23.88 -3.47
N GLU A 33 -27.00 -24.54 -4.58
CA GLU A 33 -26.61 -25.96 -4.58
C GLU A 33 -25.19 -26.14 -4.04
N GLY A 34 -24.28 -25.22 -4.39
CA GLY A 34 -22.94 -25.16 -3.83
C GLY A 34 -22.18 -23.90 -4.23
N MET A 35 -21.06 -23.69 -3.58
CA MET A 35 -20.27 -22.47 -3.68
C MET A 35 -18.79 -22.75 -3.46
N GLY A 36 -17.93 -21.82 -3.83
CA GLY A 36 -16.49 -21.97 -3.66
C GLY A 36 -15.69 -20.77 -4.11
N TRP A 37 -14.38 -20.86 -4.02
CA TRP A 37 -13.45 -19.83 -4.44
C TRP A 37 -12.63 -20.29 -5.63
N GLU A 38 -12.66 -19.49 -6.69
CA GLU A 38 -11.74 -19.55 -7.81
C GLU A 38 -10.63 -18.52 -7.59
N ALA A 39 -9.39 -18.98 -7.48
CA ALA A 39 -8.24 -18.14 -7.24
C ALA A 39 -6.97 -18.83 -7.75
N PRO A 40 -5.92 -18.08 -8.15
CA PRO A 40 -4.64 -18.67 -8.54
C PRO A 40 -3.98 -19.50 -7.43
N PHE A 41 -4.34 -19.23 -6.17
CA PHE A 41 -3.87 -19.91 -4.97
C PHE A 41 -4.98 -19.95 -3.92
N GLY A 42 -5.05 -21.02 -3.13
CA GLY A 42 -6.02 -21.17 -2.04
C GLY A 42 -7.47 -21.36 -2.49
N GLY A 43 -7.74 -21.66 -3.78
CA GLY A 43 -9.09 -21.99 -4.26
C GLY A 43 -9.68 -23.21 -3.56
N THR A 44 -11.00 -23.24 -3.38
CA THR A 44 -11.66 -24.16 -2.44
C THR A 44 -12.51 -25.25 -3.09
N GLY A 45 -12.41 -25.49 -4.40
CA GLY A 45 -13.27 -26.48 -5.06
C GLY A 45 -14.76 -26.17 -4.89
N PHE A 46 -15.62 -27.19 -5.08
CA PHE A 46 -17.06 -27.08 -4.89
C PHE A 46 -17.44 -27.55 -3.48
N GLU A 47 -17.98 -26.64 -2.68
CA GLU A 47 -18.29 -26.85 -1.26
C GLU A 47 -19.77 -26.56 -0.99
N HIS A 48 -20.29 -27.13 0.10
CA HIS A 48 -21.70 -26.93 0.47
C HIS A 48 -21.91 -25.60 1.19
N PRO A 49 -23.06 -24.91 0.99
CA PRO A 49 -23.42 -23.72 1.75
C PRO A 49 -23.53 -24.02 3.25
N PRO A 50 -23.44 -23.01 4.15
CA PRO A 50 -23.66 -21.60 3.87
C PRO A 50 -22.38 -20.74 3.81
N VAL A 51 -21.21 -21.27 4.13
CA VAL A 51 -19.96 -20.49 4.21
C VAL A 51 -18.79 -21.27 3.67
N VAL A 52 -18.00 -20.63 2.81
CA VAL A 52 -16.72 -21.15 2.32
C VAL A 52 -15.67 -20.06 2.44
N THR A 53 -14.54 -20.44 3.04
CA THR A 53 -13.47 -19.50 3.39
C THR A 53 -12.30 -19.63 2.46
N TRP A 54 -11.91 -18.52 1.84
CA TRP A 54 -10.62 -18.41 1.18
C TRP A 54 -9.56 -18.04 2.20
N ARG A 55 -8.51 -18.86 2.31
CA ARG A 55 -7.40 -18.66 3.24
C ARG A 55 -6.08 -18.81 2.51
N VAL A 56 -5.19 -17.86 2.77
CA VAL A 56 -3.81 -17.87 2.28
C VAL A 56 -2.90 -17.52 3.45
N GLU A 57 -2.02 -18.44 3.82
CA GLU A 57 -1.12 -18.27 4.98
C GLU A 57 -0.05 -17.21 4.74
N LYS A 58 0.35 -16.99 3.49
CA LYS A 58 1.35 -16.02 3.10
C LYS A 58 0.99 -15.40 1.74
N LEU A 59 0.50 -14.17 1.74
CA LEU A 59 0.08 -13.50 0.51
C LEU A 59 1.27 -12.81 -0.18
N GLU A 60 1.81 -13.44 -1.22
CA GLU A 60 2.98 -12.95 -1.97
C GLU A 60 2.66 -12.56 -3.43
N GLU A 61 1.41 -12.18 -3.68
CA GLU A 61 0.93 -11.66 -4.96
C GLU A 61 0.47 -10.21 -4.76
N TRP A 62 0.87 -9.30 -5.67
CA TRP A 62 0.56 -7.88 -5.57
C TRP A 62 -0.85 -7.56 -6.06
N THR A 63 -1.36 -8.35 -6.99
CA THR A 63 -2.70 -8.21 -7.56
C THR A 63 -3.51 -9.50 -7.42
N PRO A 64 -3.86 -9.92 -6.19
CA PRO A 64 -4.65 -11.12 -5.99
C PRO A 64 -6.08 -10.92 -6.51
N SER A 65 -6.57 -11.88 -7.29
CA SER A 65 -7.89 -11.83 -7.93
C SER A 65 -8.80 -13.02 -7.56
N PRO A 66 -8.99 -13.33 -6.25
CA PRO A 66 -9.90 -14.40 -5.86
C PRO A 66 -11.35 -14.01 -6.16
N SER A 67 -12.15 -14.99 -6.52
CA SER A 67 -13.57 -14.80 -6.84
C SER A 67 -14.39 -15.90 -6.18
N CYS A 68 -15.36 -15.54 -5.36
CA CYS A 68 -16.29 -16.50 -4.79
C CYS A 68 -17.44 -16.71 -5.78
N TYR A 69 -17.69 -17.95 -6.15
CA TYR A 69 -18.78 -18.34 -7.03
C TYR A 69 -19.83 -19.15 -6.28
N ALA A 70 -21.06 -19.13 -6.79
CA ALA A 70 -22.15 -20.02 -6.37
C ALA A 70 -22.92 -20.53 -7.57
N THR A 71 -23.35 -21.78 -7.49
CA THR A 71 -24.26 -22.43 -8.43
C THR A 71 -25.62 -22.57 -7.77
N LEU A 72 -26.67 -22.07 -8.42
CA LEU A 72 -28.05 -22.19 -7.96
C LEU A 72 -28.69 -23.49 -8.47
N VAL A 73 -29.79 -23.91 -7.84
CA VAL A 73 -30.54 -25.13 -8.18
C VAL A 73 -31.07 -25.13 -9.63
N ASP A 74 -31.29 -23.95 -10.22
CA ASP A 74 -31.69 -23.80 -11.63
C ASP A 74 -30.51 -23.93 -12.62
N GLY A 75 -29.30 -24.19 -12.11
CA GLY A 75 -28.06 -24.31 -12.86
C GLY A 75 -27.38 -22.97 -13.17
N SER A 76 -27.97 -21.83 -12.78
CA SER A 76 -27.33 -20.53 -12.98
C SER A 76 -26.13 -20.35 -12.03
N GLN A 77 -25.13 -19.60 -12.47
CA GLN A 77 -23.95 -19.29 -11.68
C GLN A 77 -23.80 -17.78 -11.50
N CYS A 78 -23.27 -17.39 -10.34
CA CYS A 78 -22.91 -16.02 -10.07
C CYS A 78 -21.62 -15.94 -9.26
N THR A 79 -20.97 -14.77 -9.33
CA THR A 79 -19.66 -14.57 -8.74
C THR A 79 -19.59 -13.20 -8.08
N VAL A 80 -18.85 -13.12 -6.97
CA VAL A 80 -18.48 -11.87 -6.28
C VAL A 80 -16.99 -11.88 -5.97
N SER A 81 -16.33 -10.74 -6.11
CA SER A 81 -14.89 -10.60 -5.84
C SER A 81 -14.64 -9.53 -4.79
N PRO A 82 -13.75 -9.78 -3.81
CA PRO A 82 -13.36 -8.76 -2.83
C PRO A 82 -12.42 -7.73 -3.46
N LEU A 83 -12.37 -6.53 -2.86
CA LEU A 83 -11.36 -5.53 -3.14
C LEU A 83 -10.16 -5.75 -2.20
N ILE A 84 -9.02 -6.16 -2.75
CA ILE A 84 -7.82 -6.44 -1.96
C ILE A 84 -6.73 -5.44 -2.36
N THR A 85 -6.23 -4.68 -1.39
CA THR A 85 -5.04 -3.84 -1.57
C THR A 85 -3.87 -4.45 -0.81
N VAL A 86 -2.84 -4.86 -1.54
CA VAL A 86 -1.60 -5.35 -0.95
C VAL A 86 -0.62 -4.19 -0.83
N TYR A 87 -0.04 -3.99 0.36
CA TYR A 87 0.89 -2.90 0.60
C TYR A 87 2.22 -3.37 1.17
N LYS A 88 3.24 -2.54 0.99
CA LYS A 88 4.57 -2.71 1.54
C LYS A 88 5.20 -1.34 1.79
N THR A 89 5.66 -1.14 3.03
CA THR A 89 6.46 0.04 3.39
C THR A 89 7.78 0.06 2.60
N PRO A 90 8.38 1.23 2.38
CA PRO A 90 9.69 1.31 1.74
C PRO A 90 10.71 0.42 2.44
N ASP A 91 11.59 -0.23 1.67
CA ASP A 91 12.72 -0.98 2.23
C ASP A 91 13.74 -0.04 2.87
N PHE A 92 13.92 1.13 2.25
CA PHE A 92 14.85 2.15 2.69
C PHE A 92 14.41 3.53 2.22
N VAL A 93 14.70 4.53 3.04
CA VAL A 93 14.50 5.95 2.74
C VAL A 93 15.79 6.70 3.08
N SER A 94 16.31 7.50 2.15
CA SER A 94 17.54 8.28 2.37
C SER A 94 17.46 9.67 1.79
N VAL A 95 18.13 10.60 2.46
CA VAL A 95 18.39 11.95 1.95
C VAL A 95 19.82 12.01 1.44
N SER A 96 20.01 12.55 0.25
CA SER A 96 21.31 12.85 -0.36
C SER A 96 21.33 14.27 -0.93
N ASP A 97 22.52 14.86 -1.02
CA ASP A 97 22.72 16.03 -1.87
C ASP A 97 22.91 15.60 -3.33
N MET A 98 22.38 16.37 -4.27
CA MET A 98 22.68 16.16 -5.69
C MET A 98 24.03 16.78 -6.11
N GLY A 99 24.69 17.51 -5.21
CA GLY A 99 25.97 18.17 -5.46
C GLY A 99 27.03 17.71 -4.48
N HIS A 100 28.05 16.99 -4.96
CA HIS A 100 29.20 16.50 -4.20
C HIS A 100 30.18 17.59 -3.70
N VAL A 101 29.69 18.80 -3.44
CA VAL A 101 30.51 19.97 -3.09
C VAL A 101 29.95 20.56 -1.79
N PRO A 102 30.82 20.96 -0.84
CA PRO A 102 30.38 21.67 0.36
C PRO A 102 29.42 22.81 0.02
N MET A 103 28.39 22.98 0.83
CA MET A 103 27.39 23.99 0.58
C MET A 103 28.01 25.39 0.68
N VAL A 104 27.71 26.29 -0.25
CA VAL A 104 28.23 27.65 -0.32
C VAL A 104 27.09 28.58 0.04
N GLU A 105 27.34 29.53 0.94
CA GLU A 105 26.36 30.56 1.36
C GLU A 105 25.78 31.30 0.14
N GLY A 106 24.46 31.48 0.14
CA GLY A 106 23.75 32.22 -0.90
C GLY A 106 23.50 31.44 -2.20
N ARG A 107 23.73 30.11 -2.22
CA ARG A 107 23.38 29.23 -3.35
C ARG A 107 22.19 28.34 -3.02
N GLU A 108 21.48 27.95 -4.07
CA GLU A 108 20.42 26.96 -3.99
C GLU A 108 21.00 25.55 -4.14
N TYR A 109 20.50 24.63 -3.33
CA TYR A 109 20.85 23.21 -3.36
C TYR A 109 19.58 22.37 -3.42
N ASP A 110 19.65 21.26 -4.13
CA ASP A 110 18.59 20.28 -4.20
C ASP A 110 18.97 19.07 -3.33
N LEU A 111 18.20 18.86 -2.28
CA LEU A 111 18.23 17.62 -1.51
C LEU A 111 17.27 16.62 -2.14
N LYS A 112 17.71 15.38 -2.31
CA LYS A 112 16.91 14.30 -2.87
C LYS A 112 16.59 13.28 -1.78
N CYS A 113 15.31 12.97 -1.62
CA CYS A 113 14.83 11.88 -0.79
C CYS A 113 14.52 10.69 -1.69
N ASP A 114 15.32 9.64 -1.62
CA ASP A 114 15.08 8.39 -2.33
C ASP A 114 14.21 7.47 -1.45
N VAL A 115 13.10 6.98 -2.02
CA VAL A 115 12.17 6.03 -1.39
C VAL A 115 12.19 4.75 -2.20
N ILE A 116 12.71 3.68 -1.61
CA ILE A 116 13.03 2.45 -2.33
C ILE A 116 11.97 1.38 -2.06
N SER A 117 11.45 0.78 -3.12
CA SER A 117 10.64 -0.45 -3.09
C SER A 117 9.36 -0.34 -2.26
N VAL A 118 8.57 0.71 -2.53
CA VAL A 118 7.30 1.02 -1.86
C VAL A 118 6.10 0.63 -2.72
N ALA A 119 5.03 0.12 -2.11
CA ALA A 119 3.77 -0.20 -2.79
C ALA A 119 2.56 -0.01 -1.87
N PRO A 120 1.40 0.38 -2.42
CA PRO A 120 1.23 1.02 -3.73
C PRO A 120 1.68 2.49 -3.70
N VAL A 121 2.29 2.99 -4.78
CA VAL A 121 2.88 4.35 -4.77
C VAL A 121 1.81 5.45 -4.80
N GLN A 122 0.63 5.22 -5.35
CA GLN A 122 -0.46 6.20 -5.34
C GLN A 122 -0.98 6.55 -3.93
N ASN A 123 -0.65 5.73 -2.93
CA ASN A 123 -1.00 5.96 -1.53
C ASN A 123 0.16 6.55 -0.73
N LEU A 124 1.30 6.83 -1.38
CA LEU A 124 2.48 7.38 -0.73
C LEU A 124 2.39 8.91 -0.61
N THR A 125 2.69 9.40 0.59
CA THR A 125 3.01 10.79 0.88
C THR A 125 4.45 10.85 1.38
N VAL A 126 5.26 11.76 0.86
CA VAL A 126 6.60 12.06 1.38
C VAL A 126 6.58 13.43 2.04
N THR A 127 6.90 13.46 3.33
CA THR A 127 6.96 14.69 4.13
C THR A 127 8.41 15.00 4.49
N TRP A 128 8.88 16.19 4.13
CA TRP A 128 10.18 16.71 4.50
C TRP A 128 10.11 17.51 5.79
N TYR A 129 11.12 17.31 6.62
CA TYR A 129 11.30 18.04 7.85
C TYR A 129 12.66 18.72 7.89
N ARG A 130 12.67 19.97 8.36
CA ARG A 130 13.85 20.71 8.80
C ARG A 130 13.81 20.78 10.32
N GLY A 131 14.64 19.98 10.99
CA GLY A 131 14.47 19.68 12.41
C GLY A 131 13.09 19.05 12.67
N ASN A 132 12.22 19.77 13.38
CA ASN A 132 10.84 19.34 13.67
C ASN A 132 9.79 20.06 12.81
N GLU A 133 10.20 21.00 11.96
CA GLU A 133 9.29 21.78 11.11
C GLU A 133 9.07 21.07 9.78
N THR A 134 7.81 20.90 9.38
CA THR A 134 7.46 20.40 8.05
C THR A 134 7.70 21.49 7.00
N VAL A 135 8.51 21.19 5.98
CA VAL A 135 8.90 22.16 4.96
C VAL A 135 8.37 21.85 3.56
N LEU A 136 8.06 20.58 3.28
CA LEU A 136 7.47 20.14 2.02
C LEU A 136 6.68 18.86 2.23
N THR A 137 5.56 18.72 1.54
CA THR A 137 4.80 17.47 1.45
C THR A 137 4.51 17.21 -0.02
N GLU A 138 4.84 16.00 -0.48
CA GLU A 138 4.67 15.57 -1.86
C GLU A 138 3.86 14.27 -1.92
N THR A 139 2.94 14.17 -2.87
CA THR A 139 2.10 13.01 -3.12
C THR A 139 2.31 12.48 -4.53
N PHE A 140 2.19 11.18 -4.73
CA PHE A 140 2.45 10.54 -6.02
C PHE A 140 1.14 10.10 -6.68
N ASN A 141 1.01 10.38 -7.98
CA ASN A 141 -0.19 10.05 -8.77
C ASN A 141 0.00 8.83 -9.68
N GLU A 142 1.19 8.23 -9.69
CA GLU A 142 1.44 7.01 -10.46
C GLU A 142 0.66 5.86 -9.84
N SER A 143 -0.09 5.13 -10.66
CA SER A 143 -0.93 4.02 -10.21
C SER A 143 -0.24 2.69 -10.51
N THR A 144 0.39 2.11 -9.49
CA THR A 144 1.03 0.79 -9.60
C THR A 144 0.86 0.00 -8.30
N ALA A 145 0.45 -1.25 -8.43
CA ALA A 145 0.29 -2.17 -7.31
C ALA A 145 1.61 -2.80 -6.86
N ILE A 146 2.61 -2.85 -7.75
CA ILE A 146 3.92 -3.45 -7.47
C ILE A 146 4.88 -2.43 -6.85
N PRO A 147 5.91 -2.90 -6.10
CA PRO A 147 6.92 -2.03 -5.53
C PRO A 147 7.68 -1.23 -6.59
N VAL A 148 7.79 0.07 -6.35
CA VAL A 148 8.58 0.98 -7.19
C VAL A 148 9.53 1.81 -6.37
N ASN A 149 10.55 2.34 -7.03
CA ASN A 149 11.45 3.34 -6.47
C ASN A 149 10.96 4.71 -6.93
N THR A 150 10.88 5.65 -6.01
CA THR A 150 10.53 7.04 -6.31
C THR A 150 11.43 7.98 -5.53
N SER A 151 11.35 9.27 -5.83
CA SER A 151 12.08 10.27 -5.08
C SER A 151 11.33 11.59 -5.01
N SER A 152 11.52 12.30 -3.91
CA SER A 152 11.08 13.69 -3.73
C SER A 152 12.30 14.61 -3.71
N THR A 153 12.13 15.86 -4.14
CA THR A 153 13.23 16.84 -4.15
C THR A 153 12.84 18.08 -3.35
N LEU A 154 13.68 18.45 -2.39
CA LEU A 154 13.56 19.68 -1.61
C LEU A 154 14.62 20.68 -2.05
N LYS A 155 14.19 21.84 -2.51
CA LYS A 155 15.08 22.98 -2.79
C LYS A 155 15.35 23.74 -1.51
N ILE A 156 16.62 24.00 -1.20
CA ILE A 156 17.04 24.78 -0.05
C ILE A 156 17.91 25.97 -0.49
N SER A 157 17.71 27.13 0.15
CA SER A 157 18.59 28.30 0.00
C SER A 157 19.47 28.43 1.24
N THR A 158 20.80 28.34 1.08
CA THR A 158 21.76 28.39 2.19
C THR A 158 21.89 29.82 2.75
N GLN A 159 21.08 30.15 3.75
CA GLN A 159 21.30 31.35 4.57
C GLN A 159 22.30 31.02 5.70
N ARG A 160 22.92 32.04 6.34
CA ARG A 160 23.97 31.87 7.38
C ARG A 160 23.60 30.90 8.51
N ASP A 161 22.31 30.67 8.73
CA ASP A 161 21.78 29.85 9.81
C ASP A 161 21.61 28.36 9.45
N TYR A 162 22.07 27.91 8.27
CA TYR A 162 21.90 26.52 7.81
C TYR A 162 22.99 25.55 8.29
N ASN A 163 24.10 26.04 8.83
CA ASN A 163 25.17 25.16 9.31
C ASN A 163 24.71 24.37 10.54
N GLY A 164 24.72 23.03 10.45
CA GLY A 164 24.25 22.15 11.51
C GLY A 164 22.74 21.89 11.53
N LEU A 165 21.97 22.43 10.57
CA LEU A 165 20.57 22.05 10.41
C LEU A 165 20.43 20.62 9.87
N THR A 166 19.45 19.91 10.41
CA THR A 166 19.14 18.54 10.01
C THR A 166 17.90 18.49 9.13
N PHE A 167 17.99 17.74 8.05
CA PHE A 167 16.91 17.45 7.14
C PHE A 167 16.58 15.95 7.22
N ARG A 168 15.30 15.62 7.18
CA ARG A 168 14.85 14.23 7.03
C ARG A 168 13.62 14.21 6.15
N CYS A 169 13.39 13.09 5.48
CA CYS A 169 12.13 12.83 4.81
C CYS A 169 11.47 11.59 5.43
N GLU A 170 10.15 11.61 5.48
CA GLU A 170 9.32 10.54 6.00
C GLU A 170 8.35 10.11 4.91
N ALA A 171 8.36 8.82 4.57
CA ALA A 171 7.49 8.21 3.59
C ALA A 171 6.33 7.52 4.32
N GLU A 172 5.11 7.93 4.06
CA GLU A 172 3.88 7.51 4.75
C GLU A 172 2.87 6.91 3.76
N LEU A 173 2.29 5.76 4.10
CA LEU A 173 1.28 5.08 3.27
C LEU A 173 -0.15 5.32 3.78
N HIS A 174 -0.91 6.14 3.07
CA HIS A 174 -2.30 6.46 3.38
C HIS A 174 -3.26 5.47 2.72
N LEU A 175 -3.49 4.32 3.38
CA LEU A 175 -4.24 3.18 2.84
C LEU A 175 -5.77 3.23 3.13
N GLY A 176 -6.29 4.38 3.52
CA GLY A 176 -7.72 4.58 3.79
C GLY A 176 -8.23 3.86 5.05
N PRO A 177 -9.57 3.80 5.24
CA PRO A 177 -10.19 3.34 6.49
C PRO A 177 -10.08 1.81 6.71
N LYS A 178 -9.81 1.05 5.64
CA LYS A 178 -9.56 -0.41 5.71
C LYS A 178 -8.09 -0.74 5.94
N GLY A 179 -7.24 0.28 5.96
CA GLY A 179 -5.82 0.18 6.27
C GLY A 179 -5.53 -0.22 7.72
N PRO A 180 -4.25 -0.43 8.05
CA PRO A 180 -3.81 -0.69 9.42
C PRO A 180 -4.14 0.50 10.34
N LYS A 181 -4.30 0.20 11.64
CA LYS A 181 -4.61 1.21 12.66
C LYS A 181 -3.56 2.31 12.77
N PHE A 182 -2.29 1.94 12.58
CA PHE A 182 -1.16 2.87 12.58
C PHE A 182 -0.75 3.15 11.15
N LEU A 183 -0.46 4.41 10.86
CA LEU A 183 0.03 4.85 9.55
C LEU A 183 1.39 4.18 9.29
N PRO A 184 1.52 3.30 8.28
CA PRO A 184 2.79 2.69 7.96
C PRO A 184 3.72 3.75 7.40
N ASN A 185 4.87 3.93 8.02
CA ASN A 185 5.85 4.92 7.61
C ASN A 185 7.28 4.40 7.66
N THR A 186 8.18 5.11 7.00
CA THR A 186 9.63 4.90 7.09
C THR A 186 10.30 6.25 6.96
N SER A 187 11.13 6.61 7.94
CA SER A 187 11.89 7.87 7.95
C SER A 187 13.32 7.63 7.51
N SER A 188 13.88 8.60 6.79
CA SER A 188 15.31 8.64 6.56
C SER A 188 16.06 8.90 7.87
N PRO A 189 17.35 8.50 7.93
CA PRO A 189 18.30 9.11 8.85
C PRO A 189 18.36 10.64 8.63
N PRO A 190 18.70 11.43 9.67
CA PRO A 190 18.90 12.85 9.51
C PRO A 190 20.14 13.12 8.64
N TYR A 191 19.99 14.00 7.66
CA TYR A 191 21.06 14.57 6.87
C TYR A 191 21.43 15.95 7.44
N THR A 192 22.69 16.11 7.86
CA THR A 192 23.18 17.40 8.37
C THR A 192 23.81 18.19 7.23
N ALA A 193 23.28 19.38 6.97
CA ALA A 193 23.90 20.30 6.03
C ALA A 193 25.25 20.80 6.59
N VAL A 194 26.31 20.64 5.82
CA VAL A 194 27.66 21.15 6.12
C VAL A 194 27.98 22.22 5.08
N ILE A 195 28.11 23.45 5.57
CA ILE A 195 28.47 24.66 4.80
C ILE A 195 29.95 24.94 5.04
#